data_AF-A0A1A9M7T1-F1
#
_entry.id   AF-A0A1A9M7T1-F1
#
_cell.length_a   1.000
_cell.length_b   1.000
_cell.length_c   1.000
_cell.angle_alpha   90.00
_cell.angle_beta   90.00
_cell.angle_gamma   90.00
#
_symmetry.space_group_name_H-M   'P 1'
#
loop_
_entity.id
_entity.type
_entity.pdbx_description
1 polymer ?
#
loop_
_entity_poly.entity_id
_entity_poly.type
_entity_poly.pdbx_seq_one_letter_code
_entity_poly.pdbx_strand_id
1 'polypeptide(L)'
;MAARRQGNRVTRQPVQLLVAIEGFDLWSSPWTFLDTVRAAPPLDADDRRLLDALWAVACHAEHWTTTCTLQTGTAAAETALAQRYAWLSPLACRQLARAASYQWR
;
A
#
# COMPACT_ATOMS: atom_id res chain seq x y z
N MET A 1 46.81 -3.27 -1.82
CA MET A 1 46.15 -4.07 -0.76
C MET A 1 45.08 -3.21 -0.11
N ALA A 2 43.97 -3.85 0.31
CA ALA A 2 42.72 -3.29 0.87
C ALA A 2 41.86 -2.52 -0.16
N ALA A 3 40.93 -3.11 -0.90
CA ALA A 3 39.82 -4.00 -0.56
C ALA A 3 38.76 -3.37 0.36
N ARG A 4 37.64 -3.00 -0.27
CA ARG A 4 36.26 -3.44 0.04
C ARG A 4 35.30 -2.46 0.74
N ARG A 5 34.18 -2.29 0.01
CA ARG A 5 32.78 -1.97 0.39
C ARG A 5 32.39 -0.50 0.27
N GLN A 6 32.32 -0.03 -0.97
CA GLN A 6 31.23 0.85 -1.37
C GLN A 6 29.92 0.10 -1.09
N GLY A 7 29.21 0.52 -0.03
CA GLY A 7 27.93 -0.05 0.35
C GLY A 7 26.95 0.08 -0.80
N ASN A 8 26.69 -1.04 -1.47
CA ASN A 8 25.62 -1.22 -2.43
C ASN A 8 24.32 -0.80 -1.73
N ARG A 9 23.82 0.41 -1.98
CA ARG A 9 22.44 0.75 -1.66
C ARG A 9 21.57 -0.04 -2.64
N VAL A 10 21.44 -1.34 -2.37
CA VAL A 10 20.36 -2.13 -2.92
C VAL A 10 19.13 -1.41 -2.39
N THR A 11 18.45 -0.64 -3.24
CA THR A 11 17.07 -0.23 -2.99
C THR A 11 16.31 -1.52 -2.77
N ARG A 12 16.16 -1.91 -1.50
CA ARG A 12 15.42 -3.11 -1.14
C ARG A 12 14.01 -2.88 -1.64
N GLN A 13 13.65 -3.54 -2.73
CA GLN A 13 12.29 -3.49 -3.22
C GLN A 13 11.42 -4.13 -2.13
N PRO A 14 10.32 -3.49 -1.73
CA PRO A 14 9.44 -3.99 -0.68
C PRO A 14 8.55 -5.12 -1.23
N VAL A 15 9.18 -6.16 -1.79
CA VAL A 15 8.53 -7.30 -2.46
C VAL A 15 7.64 -8.05 -1.47
N GLN A 16 8.07 -8.18 -0.22
CA GLN A 16 7.28 -8.84 0.83
C GLN A 16 6.00 -8.06 1.16
N LEU A 17 6.08 -6.72 1.14
CA LEU A 17 4.92 -5.86 1.32
C LEU A 17 3.95 -5.99 0.14
N LEU A 18 4.45 -6.00 -1.10
CA LEU A 18 3.62 -6.25 -2.28
C LEU A 18 2.90 -7.59 -2.18
N VAL A 19 3.62 -8.67 -1.88
CA VAL A 19 3.03 -10.01 -1.75
C VAL A 19 1.99 -10.06 -0.63
N ALA A 20 2.23 -9.39 0.50
CA ALA A 20 1.28 -9.34 1.61
C ALA A 20 0.01 -8.55 1.26
N ILE A 21 0.14 -7.44 0.53
CA ILE A 21 -1.00 -6.66 0.01
C ILE A 21 -1.77 -7.51 -1.00
N GLU A 22 -1.08 -7.97 -2.06
CA GLU A 22 -1.63 -8.77 -3.16
C GLU A 22 -2.32 -10.05 -2.69
N GLY A 23 -1.74 -10.72 -1.69
CA GLY A 23 -2.26 -11.94 -1.11
C GLY A 23 -3.46 -11.76 -0.17
N PHE A 24 -3.89 -10.53 0.11
CA PHE A 24 -5.07 -10.32 0.96
C PHE A 24 -6.35 -10.71 0.22
N ASP A 25 -7.06 -11.68 0.80
CA ASP A 25 -8.32 -12.21 0.24
C ASP A 25 -9.50 -12.17 1.23
N LEU A 26 -9.31 -11.66 2.45
CA LEU A 26 -10.36 -11.62 3.49
C LEU A 26 -11.32 -10.43 3.29
N TRP A 27 -11.96 -10.35 2.12
CA TRP A 27 -12.90 -9.27 1.76
C TRP A 27 -14.25 -9.35 2.48
N SER A 28 -14.50 -10.42 3.24
CA SER A 28 -15.60 -10.51 4.21
C SER A 28 -15.36 -9.61 5.44
N SER A 29 -14.12 -9.19 5.69
CA SER A 29 -13.75 -8.29 6.80
C SER A 29 -12.72 -7.27 6.32
N PRO A 30 -13.10 -6.36 5.39
CA PRO A 30 -12.15 -5.44 4.75
C PRO A 30 -11.50 -4.46 5.74
N TRP A 31 -12.13 -4.20 6.89
CA TRP A 31 -11.57 -3.36 7.97
C TRP A 31 -10.32 -3.97 8.61
N THR A 32 -10.09 -5.29 8.51
CA THR A 32 -8.90 -5.95 9.06
C THR A 32 -7.71 -5.91 8.10
N PHE A 33 -7.87 -5.35 6.89
CA PHE A 33 -6.84 -5.31 5.86
C PHE A 33 -5.50 -4.80 6.40
N LEU A 34 -5.50 -3.62 7.02
CA LEU A 34 -4.27 -2.98 7.50
C LEU A 34 -3.59 -3.84 8.58
N ASP A 35 -4.35 -4.33 9.55
CA ASP A 35 -3.82 -5.18 10.62
C ASP A 35 -3.28 -6.51 10.08
N THR A 36 -3.99 -7.11 9.13
CA THR A 36 -3.61 -8.40 8.51
C THR A 36 -2.32 -8.26 7.73
N VAL A 37 -2.21 -7.25 6.87
CA VAL A 37 -0.99 -6.99 6.10
C VAL A 37 0.14 -6.62 7.05
N ARG A 38 -0.07 -5.75 8.04
CA ARG A 38 0.95 -5.35 9.03
C ARG A 38 1.47 -6.52 9.88
N ALA A 39 0.61 -7.48 10.19
CA ALA A 39 0.93 -8.68 10.97
C ALA A 39 1.65 -9.76 10.14
N ALA A 40 1.82 -9.56 8.83
CA ALA A 40 2.51 -10.53 7.97
C ALA A 40 3.94 -10.79 8.50
N PRO A 41 4.30 -12.06 8.79
CA PRO A 41 5.60 -12.44 9.33
C PRO A 41 6.83 -11.94 8.55
N PRO A 42 6.83 -11.88 7.20
CA PRO A 42 8.02 -11.45 6.46
C PRO A 42 8.26 -9.94 6.46
N LEU A 43 7.35 -9.13 7.01
CA LEU A 43 7.51 -7.67 7.06
C LEU A 43 8.39 -7.24 8.23
N ASP A 44 9.34 -6.36 7.94
CA ASP A 44 10.12 -5.69 8.96
C ASP A 44 9.51 -4.34 9.38
N ALA A 45 10.24 -3.59 10.21
CA ALA A 45 9.77 -2.29 10.69
C ALA A 45 9.67 -1.24 9.58
N ASP A 46 10.53 -1.30 8.56
CA ASP A 46 10.52 -0.34 7.45
C ASP A 46 9.39 -0.65 6.48
N ASP A 47 9.14 -1.93 6.18
CA ASP A 47 7.99 -2.38 5.39
C ASP A 47 6.66 -1.95 6.05
N ARG A 48 6.55 -2.06 7.38
CA ARG A 48 5.36 -1.60 8.13
C ARG A 48 5.20 -0.08 8.09
N ARG A 49 6.28 0.68 8.21
CA ARG A 49 6.23 2.16 8.05
C ARG A 49 5.82 2.55 6.64
N LEU A 50 6.30 1.81 5.65
CA LEU A 50 5.93 2.03 4.26
C LEU A 50 4.44 1.73 4.04
N LEU A 51 3.92 0.63 4.58
CA LEU A 51 2.49 0.32 4.58
C LEU A 51 1.66 1.48 5.16
N ASP A 52 2.10 2.09 6.26
CA ASP A 52 1.39 3.22 6.86
C ASP A 52 1.39 4.46 5.97
N ALA A 53 2.50 4.72 5.28
CA ALA A 53 2.58 5.82 4.31
C ALA A 53 1.71 5.55 3.08
N LEU A 54 1.61 4.31 2.60
CA LEU A 54 0.69 3.91 1.54
C LEU A 54 -0.76 4.09 1.98
N TRP A 55 -1.08 3.62 3.18
CA TRP A 55 -2.42 3.69 3.74
C TRP A 55 -2.89 5.13 3.93
N ALA A 56 -2.01 6.01 4.42
CA ALA A 56 -2.31 7.43 4.55
C ALA A 56 -2.64 8.11 3.22
N VAL A 57 -1.99 7.69 2.13
CA VAL A 57 -2.29 8.17 0.76
C VAL A 57 -3.62 7.59 0.26
N ALA A 58 -3.87 6.29 0.46
CA ALA A 58 -5.12 5.66 0.05
C ALA A 58 -6.35 6.24 0.79
N CYS A 59 -6.20 6.53 2.08
CA CYS A 59 -7.23 7.14 2.92
C CYS A 59 -7.23 8.68 2.87
N HIS A 60 -6.49 9.29 1.95
CA HIS A 60 -6.39 10.75 1.94
C HIS A 60 -7.74 11.38 1.62
N ALA A 61 -8.23 12.23 2.51
CA ALA A 61 -9.60 12.76 2.49
C ALA A 61 -9.95 13.44 1.17
N GLU A 62 -9.00 14.13 0.52
CA GLU A 62 -9.21 14.77 -0.77
C GLU A 62 -9.69 13.82 -1.88
N HIS A 63 -9.37 12.53 -1.82
CA HIS A 63 -9.85 11.57 -2.81
C HIS A 63 -11.33 11.22 -2.60
N TRP A 64 -11.84 11.35 -1.37
CA TRP A 64 -13.17 10.87 -0.96
C TRP A 64 -14.17 12.01 -0.77
N THR A 65 -13.72 13.21 -0.37
CA THR A 65 -14.59 14.38 -0.17
C THR A 65 -14.91 15.12 -1.46
N THR A 66 -13.99 15.08 -2.44
CA THR A 66 -14.09 15.84 -3.69
C THR A 66 -14.78 15.04 -4.80
N THR A 67 -14.97 13.74 -4.59
CA THR A 67 -15.59 12.84 -5.55
C THR A 67 -17.04 12.54 -5.19
N CYS A 68 -17.96 12.76 -6.12
CA CYS A 68 -19.39 12.53 -5.89
C CYS A 68 -19.76 11.04 -5.74
N THR A 69 -18.85 10.12 -6.05
CA THR A 69 -19.10 8.66 -5.96
C THR A 69 -17.89 7.91 -5.43
N LEU A 70 -18.13 6.82 -4.69
CA LEU A 70 -17.10 5.92 -4.19
C LEU A 70 -16.21 5.34 -5.30
N GLN A 71 -16.78 5.12 -6.50
CA GLN A 71 -16.02 4.62 -7.65
C GLN A 71 -14.97 5.62 -8.12
N THR A 72 -15.33 6.91 -8.18
CA THR A 72 -14.39 7.97 -8.56
C THR A 72 -13.32 8.17 -7.49
N GLY A 73 -13.68 8.08 -6.20
CA GLY A 73 -12.70 8.14 -5.10
C GLY A 73 -11.71 6.97 -5.11
N THR A 74 -12.20 5.75 -5.38
CA THR A 74 -11.34 4.56 -5.54
C THR A 74 -10.35 4.74 -6.69
N ALA A 75 -10.80 5.19 -7.86
CA ALA A 75 -9.92 5.44 -9.00
C ALA A 75 -8.89 6.56 -8.74
N ALA A 76 -9.28 7.62 -8.01
CA ALA A 76 -8.38 8.69 -7.60
C ALA A 76 -7.29 8.19 -6.64
N ALA A 77 -7.66 7.37 -5.65
CA ALA A 77 -6.73 6.75 -4.72
C ALA A 77 -5.75 5.79 -5.44
N GLU A 78 -6.24 4.96 -6.36
CA GLU A 78 -5.40 4.08 -7.19
C GLU A 78 -4.37 4.89 -8.00
N THR A 79 -4.83 5.97 -8.63
CA THR A 79 -3.99 6.85 -9.44
C THR A 79 -2.94 7.55 -8.58
N ALA A 80 -3.32 8.08 -7.42
CA ALA A 80 -2.40 8.73 -6.49
C ALA A 80 -1.31 7.76 -5.98
N LEU A 81 -1.68 6.53 -5.66
CA LEU A 81 -0.74 5.47 -5.26
C LEU A 81 0.22 5.13 -6.40
N ALA A 82 -0.29 4.91 -7.61
CA ALA A 82 0.53 4.58 -8.78
C ALA A 82 1.50 5.73 -9.16
N GLN A 83 1.06 6.98 -9.04
CA GLN A 83 1.90 8.16 -9.32
C GLN A 83 2.99 8.36 -8.28
N ARG A 84 2.68 8.12 -6.99
CA ARG A 84 3.61 8.36 -5.88
C ARG A 84 4.57 7.20 -5.65
N TYR A 85 4.15 5.98 -6.00
CA TYR A 85 4.91 4.76 -5.81
C TYR A 85 4.93 3.92 -7.10
N ALA A 86 5.84 4.26 -8.01
CA ALA A 86 5.98 3.58 -9.31
C ALA A 86 6.33 2.08 -9.22
N TRP A 87 6.74 1.59 -8.06
CA TRP A 87 7.02 0.17 -7.81
C TRP A 87 5.78 -0.61 -7.37
N LEU A 88 4.67 0.05 -7.04
CA LEU A 88 3.42 -0.64 -6.71
C LEU A 88 2.85 -1.31 -7.96
N SER A 89 2.41 -2.56 -7.79
CA SER A 89 1.64 -3.21 -8.84
C SER A 89 0.24 -2.59 -8.93
N PRO A 90 -0.40 -2.65 -10.12
CA PRO A 90 -1.80 -2.23 -10.25
C PRO A 90 -2.75 -3.01 -9.32
N LEU A 91 -2.42 -4.26 -8.99
CA LEU A 91 -3.23 -5.08 -8.07
C LEU A 91 -3.13 -4.53 -6.64
N ALA A 92 -1.93 -4.22 -6.17
CA ALA A 92 -1.72 -3.67 -4.85
C ALA A 92 -2.43 -2.31 -4.66
N CYS A 93 -2.37 -1.43 -5.69
CA CYS A 93 -3.12 -0.18 -5.68
C CYS A 93 -4.64 -0.40 -5.56
N ARG A 94 -5.20 -1.33 -6.34
CA ARG A 94 -6.64 -1.66 -6.28
C ARG A 94 -7.06 -2.18 -4.93
N GLN A 95 -6.28 -3.05 -4.30
CA GLN A 95 -6.63 -3.60 -2.98
C GLN A 95 -6.56 -2.54 -1.89
N LEU A 96 -5.54 -1.67 -1.91
CA LEU A 96 -5.44 -0.54 -1.00
C LEU A 96 -6.63 0.41 -1.15
N ALA A 97 -6.97 0.79 -2.39
CA ALA A 97 -8.09 1.68 -2.67
C ALA A 97 -9.44 1.04 -2.31
N ARG A 98 -9.61 -0.25 -2.60
CA ARG A 98 -10.80 -1.02 -2.20
C ARG A 98 -10.94 -1.06 -0.68
N ALA A 99 -9.89 -1.39 0.05
CA ALA A 99 -9.91 -1.42 1.51
C ALA A 99 -10.19 -0.02 2.09
N ALA A 100 -9.57 1.03 1.54
CA ALA A 100 -9.83 2.40 1.94
C ALA A 100 -11.31 2.80 1.71
N SER A 101 -11.94 2.37 0.61
CA SER A 101 -13.35 2.67 0.33
C SER A 101 -14.32 2.22 1.43
N TYR A 102 -14.00 1.12 2.14
CA TYR A 102 -14.81 0.62 3.24
C TYR A 102 -14.67 1.45 4.53
N GLN A 103 -13.62 2.26 4.68
CA GLN A 103 -13.53 3.22 5.80
C GLN A 103 -14.41 4.45 5.59
N TRP A 104 -14.77 4.76 4.34
CA TRP A 104 -15.56 5.93 3.97
C TRP A 104 -17.04 5.60 3.69
N ARG A 105 -17.48 4.37 4.01
CA ARG A 105 -18.88 3.94 3.91
C ARG A 105 -19.64 4.22 5.19
#